data_AF-A0A6N2QVB7-F1
#
_entry.id   AF-A0A6N2QVB7-F1
#
_cell.length_a   1.000
_cell.length_b   1.000
_cell.length_c   1.000
_cell.angle_alpha   90.00
_cell.angle_beta   90.00
_cell.angle_gamma   90.00
#
_symmetry.space_group_name_H-M   'P 1'
#
loop_
_entity.id
_entity.type
_entity.pdbx_description
1 polymer ?
#
loop_
_entity_poly.entity_id
_entity_poly.type
_entity_poly.pdbx_seq_one_letter_code
_entity_poly.pdbx_strand_id
1 'polypeptide(L)' 'MSYVSPKMRPRFETLSVDLKNEILRRDVRIETLHDLIAVLEQIVQDGETAP' A
#
# COMPACT_ATOMS: atom_id res chain seq x y z
N MET A 1 4.29 2.15 12.26
CA MET A 1 5.24 1.28 11.54
C MET A 1 4.49 0.32 10.61
N SER A 2 4.41 0.66 9.33
CA SER A 2 3.93 -0.28 8.32
C SER A 2 4.86 -1.50 8.24
N TYR A 3 4.28 -2.69 8.11
CA TYR A 3 5.00 -3.95 7.96
C TYR A 3 4.75 -4.53 6.59
N VAL A 4 5.81 -4.91 5.87
CA VAL A 4 5.70 -5.59 4.58
C VAL A 4 6.44 -6.91 4.66
N SER A 5 5.69 -8.00 4.47
CA SER A 5 6.24 -9.35 4.46
C SER A 5 7.33 -9.50 3.39
N PRO A 6 8.41 -10.25 3.64
CA PRO A 6 9.50 -10.45 2.68
C PRO A 6 9.01 -11.04 1.34
N LYS A 7 7.91 -11.80 1.35
CA LYS A 7 7.28 -12.32 0.13
C LYS A 7 6.65 -11.22 -0.74
N MET A 8 6.29 -10.10 -0.13
CA MET A 8 5.66 -8.96 -0.79
C MET A 8 6.59 -7.80 -1.08
N ARG A 9 7.77 -7.75 -0.45
CA ARG A 9 8.83 -6.79 -0.78
C ARG A 9 9.04 -6.59 -2.28
N PRO A 10 9.25 -7.63 -3.12
CA PRO A 10 9.48 -7.41 -4.54
C PRO A 10 8.30 -6.70 -5.23
N ARG A 11 7.06 -7.02 -4.87
CA ARG A 11 5.87 -6.35 -5.41
C ARG A 11 5.74 -4.92 -4.89
N PHE A 12 6.00 -4.72 -3.60
CA PHE A 12 5.99 -3.41 -2.99
C PHE A 12 7.05 -2.50 -3.63
N GLU A 13 8.24 -3.02 -3.93
CA GLU A 13 9.32 -2.28 -4.57
C GLU A 13 9.01 -1.87 -6.02
N THR A 14 8.20 -2.67 -6.75
CA THR A 14 7.72 -2.30 -8.09
C THR A 14 6.75 -1.13 -8.11
N LEU A 15 6.17 -0.77 -6.97
CA LEU A 15 5.29 0.40 -6.88
C LEU A 15 6.09 1.70 -6.95
N SER A 16 5.44 2.74 -7.46
CA SER A 16 5.94 4.11 -7.46
C SER A 16 6.27 4.59 -6.05
N VAL A 17 7.23 5.51 -5.94
CA VAL A 17 7.66 6.08 -4.64
C VAL A 17 6.49 6.72 -3.90
N ASP A 18 5.59 7.40 -4.61
CA ASP A 18 4.40 8.04 -4.02
C ASP A 18 3.46 7.03 -3.37
N LEU A 19 3.14 5.91 -4.06
CA LEU A 19 2.32 4.83 -3.49
C LEU A 19 2.99 4.21 -2.27
N LYS A 20 4.31 3.96 -2.33
CA LYS A 20 5.04 3.44 -1.17
C LYS A 20 4.95 4.40 0.02
N ASN A 21 5.10 5.70 -0.20
CA ASN A 21 5.00 6.70 0.85
C ASN A 21 3.59 6.77 1.43
N GLU A 22 2.55 6.72 0.59
CA GLU A 22 1.14 6.65 1.03
C GLU A 22 0.88 5.39 1.89
N ILE A 23 1.35 4.22 1.45
CA ILE A 23 1.23 2.96 2.19
C ILE A 23 1.99 3.04 3.54
N LEU A 24 3.18 3.63 3.55
CA LEU A 24 3.97 3.82 4.77
C LEU A 24 3.33 4.81 5.74
N ARG A 25 2.63 5.83 5.23
CA ARG A 25 1.89 6.82 6.05
C ARG A 25 0.67 6.22 6.73
N ARG A 26 0.05 5.21 6.13
CA ARG A 26 -1.18 4.58 6.64
C ARG A 26 -0.93 3.49 7.68
N ASP A 27 0.33 3.22 8.04
CA ASP A 27 0.68 2.30 9.14
C ASP A 27 0.15 0.86 8.95
N VAL A 28 0.08 0.39 7.70
CA VAL A 28 -0.57 -0.89 7.33
C VAL A 28 0.35 -2.11 7.41
N ARG A 29 -0.24 -3.31 7.50
CA ARG A 29 0.48 -4.58 7.63
C ARG A 29 0.20 -5.51 6.46
N ILE A 30 1.08 -5.50 5.46
CA ILE A 30 0.95 -6.27 4.23
C ILE A 30 1.60 -7.65 4.36
N GLU A 31 0.78 -8.67 4.59
CA GLU A 31 1.21 -10.08 4.65
C GLU A 31 0.86 -10.86 3.38
N THR A 32 -0.25 -10.50 2.71
CA THR A 32 -0.78 -11.20 1.53
C THR A 32 -1.12 -10.24 0.40
N LEU A 33 -1.44 -10.79 -0.78
CA LEU A 33 -1.66 -9.96 -1.98
C LEU A 33 -2.97 -9.20 -1.84
N HIS A 34 -3.96 -9.84 -1.22
CA HIS A 34 -5.23 -9.22 -0.87
C HIS A 34 -5.02 -8.00 0.03
N ASP A 35 -4.09 -8.08 0.97
CA ASP A 35 -3.76 -6.95 1.86
C ASP A 35 -3.20 -5.76 1.04
N LEU A 36 -2.27 -6.05 0.13
CA LEU A 36 -1.74 -5.04 -0.78
C LEU A 36 -2.84 -4.42 -1.66
N ILE A 37 -3.72 -5.24 -2.22
CA ILE A 37 -4.82 -4.78 -3.08
C ILE A 37 -5.77 -3.88 -2.27
N ALA A 38 -6.19 -4.32 -1.08
CA ALA A 38 -7.10 -3.55 -0.23
C ALA A 38 -6.54 -2.17 0.12
N VAL A 39 -5.25 -2.09 0.44
CA VAL A 39 -4.59 -0.81 0.73
C VAL A 39 -4.53 0.08 -0.51
N LEU A 40 -4.22 -0.49 -1.68
CA LEU A 40 -4.21 0.26 -2.94
C LEU A 40 -5.62 0.79 -3.29
N GLU A 41 -6.66 -0.03 -3.12
CA GLU A 41 -8.05 0.39 -3.32
C GLU A 41 -8.43 1.53 -2.37
N GLN A 42 -8.04 1.43 -1.10
CA GLN A 42 -8.25 2.53 -0.14
C GLN A 42 -7.51 3.81 -0.52
N ILE A 43 -6.32 3.71 -1.14
CA ILE A 43 -5.57 4.89 -1.60
C ILE A 43 -6.29 5.55 -2.78
N VAL A 44 -6.71 4.74 -3.76
CA VAL A 44 -7.45 5.23 -4.93
C VAL A 44 -8.77 5.86 -4.51
N GLN A 45 -9.54 5.18 -3.66
CA GLN A 45 -10.83 5.67 -3.20
C GLN A 45 -10.71 6.98 -2.42
N ASP A 46 -9.71 7.09 -1.54
CA ASP A 46 -9.44 8.33 -0.79
C ASP A 46 -9.03 9.48 -1.72
N GLY A 47 -8.23 9.20 -2.75
CA GLY A 47 -7.82 10.18 -3.77
C GLY A 47 -8.95 10.63 -4.70
N GLU A 48 -9.90 9.75 -5.03
CA GLU A 48 -11.08 10.08 -5.86
C GLU A 48 -12.20 10.77 -5.06
N THR A 49 -12.19 10.68 -3.73
CA THR A 49 -13.20 11.32 -2.86
C THR A 49 -12.81 12.75 -2.46
N ALA A 50 -11.73 13.31 -3.00
CA ALA A 50 -11.43 14.73 -2.89
C ALA A 50 -12.33 15.54 -3.85
N PRO A 51 -13.27 16.38 -3.36
CA PRO A 51 -14.19 17.16 -4.18
C PRO A 51 -13.51 18.28 -4.98
#